data_AF-A0A0V1M6Z6-F1
#
_entry.id   AF-A0A0V1M6Z6-F1
#
_cell.length_a   1.000
_cell.length_b   1.000
_cell.length_c   1.000
_cell.angle_alpha   90.00
_cell.angle_beta   90.00
_cell.angle_gamma   90.00
#
_symmetry.space_group_name_H-M   'P 1'
#
loop_
_entity.id
_entity.type
_entity.pdbx_description
1 polymer ?
#
loop_
_entity_poly.entity_id
_entity_poly.type
_entity_poly.pdbx_seq_one_letter_code
_entity_poly.pdbx_strand_id
1 'polypeptide(L)'
;MADIPELRVVSNRCGGMSVVYEGRAYKLKYDGKRVKYWGCSKDKQGCKGAISTNLDVTIVLRQRPHMETCPVDEHVAYIMEKKAILKKRCGEETKSIPAIYDEEAAAASTEPSTSGHFPTFKRVRNAMYNQRKKTKPQSTGETLPLTSQKSSGPTNS
;
A
#
# COMPACT_ATOMS: atom_id res chain seq x y z
N MET A 1 3.16 -6.95 -21.40
CA MET A 1 3.22 -5.75 -20.53
C MET A 1 4.48 -5.89 -19.69
N ALA A 2 5.30 -4.85 -19.56
CA ALA A 2 6.41 -4.90 -18.62
C ALA A 2 5.80 -4.86 -17.21
N ASP A 3 5.90 -5.95 -16.46
CA ASP A 3 5.53 -5.98 -15.05
C ASP A 3 6.50 -5.05 -14.32
N ILE A 4 6.11 -3.78 -14.15
CA ILE A 4 6.82 -2.88 -13.27
C ILE A 4 6.74 -3.52 -11.88
N PRO A 5 7.86 -3.91 -11.25
CA PRO A 5 7.82 -4.56 -9.96
C PRO A 5 7.23 -3.60 -8.93
N GLU A 6 5.98 -3.84 -8.58
CA GLU A 6 5.17 -2.90 -7.79
C GLU A 6 5.63 -2.92 -6.32
N LEU A 7 6.07 -1.76 -5.83
CA LEU A 7 6.39 -1.55 -4.43
C LEU A 7 5.12 -1.45 -3.60
N ARG A 8 4.93 -2.39 -2.67
CA ARG A 8 3.74 -2.40 -1.80
C ARG A 8 4.11 -2.10 -0.36
N VAL A 9 3.72 -0.92 0.10
CA VAL A 9 4.00 -0.46 1.48
C VAL A 9 2.99 -1.05 2.44
N VAL A 10 3.51 -1.67 3.49
CA VAL A 10 2.75 -2.30 4.57
C VAL A 10 3.18 -1.72 5.90
N SER A 11 2.28 -1.00 6.55
CA SER A 11 2.45 -0.63 7.97
C SER A 11 2.25 -1.85 8.88
N ASN A 12 3.20 -2.04 9.81
CA ASN A 12 3.15 -3.08 10.84
C ASN A 12 2.38 -2.60 12.09
N ARG A 13 2.12 -3.52 13.02
CA ARG A 13 1.33 -3.23 14.25
C ARG A 13 2.02 -2.26 15.23
N CYS A 14 3.34 -2.11 15.14
CA CYS A 14 4.15 -1.30 16.05
C CYS A 14 4.62 0.02 15.40
N GLY A 15 3.91 0.49 14.36
CA GLY A 15 4.23 1.77 13.69
C GLY A 15 5.40 1.72 12.71
N GLY A 16 6.10 0.59 12.59
CA GLY A 16 7.13 0.42 11.57
C GLY A 16 6.52 0.21 10.18
N MET A 17 7.26 0.61 9.15
CA MET A 17 6.90 0.38 7.76
C MET A 17 7.74 -0.75 7.16
N SER A 18 7.13 -1.52 6.28
CA SER A 18 7.80 -2.55 5.49
C SER A 18 7.33 -2.45 4.04
N VAL A 19 8.17 -2.85 3.10
CA VAL A 19 7.83 -2.88 1.68
C VAL A 19 8.09 -4.27 1.12
N VAL A 20 7.27 -4.69 0.17
CA VAL A 20 7.50 -5.91 -0.63
C VAL A 20 7.99 -5.49 -2.00
N TYR A 21 9.06 -6.14 -2.46
CA TYR A 21 9.66 -5.96 -3.78
C TYR A 21 10.30 -7.28 -4.22
N GLU A 22 10.00 -7.77 -5.43
CA GLU A 22 10.53 -9.04 -5.97
C GLU A 22 10.36 -10.24 -5.02
N GLY A 23 9.17 -10.38 -4.40
CA GLY A 23 8.89 -11.48 -3.47
C GLY A 23 9.67 -11.41 -2.14
N ARG A 24 10.34 -10.29 -1.85
CA ARG A 24 11.13 -10.12 -0.63
C ARG A 24 10.55 -8.99 0.22
N ALA A 25 10.48 -9.24 1.52
CA ALA A 25 10.07 -8.23 2.50
C ALA A 25 11.28 -7.43 2.99
N TYR A 26 11.13 -6.11 3.00
CA TYR A 26 12.12 -5.16 3.50
C TYR A 26 11.52 -4.32 4.62
N LYS A 27 12.33 -3.97 5.61
CA LYS A 27 11.96 -3.10 6.74
C LYS A 27 12.56 -1.72 6.53
N LEU A 28 11.79 -0.70 6.84
CA LEU A 28 12.26 0.68 6.81
C LEU A 28 13.41 0.86 7.81
N LYS A 29 14.52 1.47 7.37
CA LYS A 29 15.66 1.82 8.20
C LYS A 29 15.84 3.33 8.23
N TYR A 30 16.06 3.86 9.42
CA TYR A 30 16.25 5.28 9.69
C TYR A 30 17.72 5.57 9.98
N ASP A 31 18.17 6.75 9.58
CA ASP A 31 19.44 7.34 9.99
C ASP A 31 19.14 8.71 10.61
N GLY A 32 19.20 8.76 11.93
CA GLY A 32 18.62 9.86 12.71
C GLY A 32 17.15 10.09 12.37
N LYS A 33 16.83 11.26 11.82
CA LYS A 33 15.45 11.66 11.44
C LYS A 33 15.09 11.35 9.98
N ARG A 34 16.03 10.85 9.16
CA ARG A 34 15.79 10.63 7.72
C ARG A 34 15.61 9.14 7.43
N VAL A 35 14.62 8.83 6.60
CA VAL A 35 14.53 7.51 5.96
C VAL A 35 15.73 7.38 5.02
N LYS A 36 16.53 6.33 5.20
CA LYS A 36 17.75 6.14 4.41
C LYS A 36 17.57 5.05 3.35
N TYR A 37 16.95 3.94 3.71
CA TYR A 37 16.76 2.77 2.84
C TYR A 37 15.80 1.76 3.47
N TRP A 38 15.47 0.73 2.71
CA TRP A 38 14.73 -0.46 3.13
C TRP A 38 15.70 -1.63 3.21
N GLY A 39 15.94 -2.17 4.40
CA GLY A 39 16.83 -3.31 4.61
C GLY A 39 16.07 -4.63 4.53
N CYS A 40 16.70 -5.68 4.00
CA CYS A 40 16.12 -7.02 3.95
C CYS A 40 15.61 -7.44 5.34
N SER A 41 14.41 -8.02 5.39
CA SER A 41 13.81 -8.50 6.64
C SER A 41 14.61 -9.61 7.31
N LYS A 42 15.48 -10.30 6.56
CA LYS A 42 16.41 -11.35 6.98
C LYS A 42 17.80 -10.79 7.34
N ASP A 43 17.89 -9.50 7.69
CA ASP A 43 19.12 -8.86 8.18
C ASP A 43 19.79 -9.62 9.34
N LYS A 44 18.96 -10.15 10.25
CA LYS A 44 19.43 -11.01 11.36
C LYS A 44 20.01 -12.36 10.93
N GLN A 45 19.73 -12.80 9.70
CA GLN A 45 20.27 -14.04 9.12
C GLN A 45 21.51 -13.76 8.26
N GLY A 46 22.08 -12.56 8.36
CA GLY A 46 23.28 -12.16 7.61
C GLY A 46 23.00 -11.47 6.27
N CYS A 47 21.74 -11.39 5.83
CA CYS A 47 21.43 -10.77 4.55
C CYS A 47 21.56 -9.24 4.59
N LYS A 48 22.46 -8.70 3.76
CA LYS A 48 22.71 -7.26 3.63
C LYS A 48 21.96 -6.61 2.46
N GLY A 49 21.06 -7.34 1.82
CA GLY A 49 20.22 -6.84 0.73
C GLY A 49 19.42 -5.62 1.18
N ALA A 50 19.33 -4.62 0.32
CA ALA A 50 18.65 -3.38 0.64
C ALA A 50 18.17 -2.68 -0.63
N ILE A 51 17.10 -1.91 -0.53
CA ILE A 51 16.65 -1.05 -1.63
C ILE A 51 16.48 0.38 -1.11
N SER A 52 16.73 1.37 -1.95
CA SER A 52 16.34 2.76 -1.71
C SER A 52 15.28 3.16 -2.72
N THR A 53 14.25 3.87 -2.27
CA THR A 53 13.15 4.32 -3.12
C THR A 53 13.14 5.85 -3.24
N ASN A 54 12.34 6.39 -4.15
CA ASN A 54 11.95 7.80 -4.10
C ASN A 54 11.15 8.10 -2.82
N LEU A 55 10.90 9.39 -2.57
CA LEU A 55 10.18 9.86 -1.37
C LEU A 55 8.78 9.25 -1.26
N ASP A 56 8.09 9.07 -2.38
CA ASP A 56 6.74 8.50 -2.42
C ASP A 56 6.72 6.97 -2.43
N VAL A 57 7.89 6.32 -2.38
CA VAL A 57 8.04 4.86 -2.31
C VAL A 57 7.36 4.13 -3.49
N THR A 58 7.42 4.74 -4.67
CA THR A 58 6.83 4.20 -5.91
C THR A 58 7.86 3.55 -6.84
N ILE A 59 9.13 3.95 -6.76
CA ILE A 59 10.21 3.49 -7.64
C ILE A 59 11.43 3.10 -6.81
N VAL A 60 12.07 1.98 -7.15
CA VAL A 60 13.39 1.59 -6.62
C VAL A 60 14.50 2.35 -7.37
N LEU A 61 15.27 3.14 -6.63
CA LEU A 61 16.38 3.95 -7.18
C LEU A 61 17.73 3.22 -7.12
N ARG A 62 17.95 2.41 -6.07
CA ARG A 62 19.17 1.61 -5.90
C ARG A 62 18.83 0.31 -5.21
N GLN A 63 19.51 -0.76 -5.61
CA GLN A 63 19.40 -2.08 -5.01
C GLN A 63 20.80 -2.57 -4.61
N ARG A 64 20.94 -2.98 -3.35
CA ARG A 64 22.07 -3.76 -2.87
C ARG A 64 21.69 -5.24 -3.00
N PRO A 65 22.56 -6.06 -3.61
CA PRO A 65 22.26 -7.47 -3.82
C PRO A 65 22.08 -8.20 -2.48
N HIS A 66 21.23 -9.22 -2.52
CA HIS A 66 21.13 -10.17 -1.40
C HIS A 66 22.32 -11.13 -1.44
N MET A 67 22.58 -11.79 -0.31
CA MET A 67 23.43 -12.98 -0.33
C MET A 67 22.71 -14.12 -1.07
N GLU A 68 23.46 -15.00 -1.73
CA GLU A 68 22.92 -16.13 -2.50
C GLU A 68 21.96 -17.00 -1.67
N THR A 69 22.26 -17.18 -0.38
CA THR A 69 21.44 -17.96 0.54
C THR A 69 20.26 -17.20 1.14
N CYS A 70 19.93 -15.99 0.70
CA CYS A 70 18.73 -15.30 1.16
C CYS A 70 17.54 -15.81 0.33
N PRO A 71 16.67 -16.69 0.84
CA PRO A 71 15.53 -17.16 0.07
C PRO A 71 14.53 -16.03 -0.18
N VAL A 72 13.81 -16.14 -1.30
CA VAL A 72 12.55 -15.42 -1.49
C VAL A 72 11.56 -15.97 -0.47
N ASP A 73 10.93 -15.10 0.30
CA ASP A 73 9.94 -15.50 1.30
C ASP A 73 8.55 -15.28 0.70
N GLU A 74 8.23 -16.11 -0.30
CA GLU A 74 7.07 -15.97 -1.17
C GLU A 74 5.76 -15.92 -0.36
N HIS A 75 5.68 -16.72 0.70
CA HIS A 75 4.50 -16.79 1.56
C HIS A 75 4.33 -15.51 2.39
N VAL A 76 5.41 -14.98 2.98
CA VAL A 76 5.34 -13.72 3.74
C VAL A 76 5.11 -12.54 2.80
N ALA A 77 5.73 -12.54 1.62
CA ALA A 77 5.51 -11.55 0.59
C ALA A 77 4.04 -11.53 0.15
N TYR A 78 3.46 -12.68 -0.16
CA TYR A 78 2.06 -12.84 -0.50
C TYR A 78 1.12 -12.33 0.61
N ILE A 79 1.37 -12.71 1.87
CA ILE A 79 0.58 -12.22 3.02
C ILE A 79 0.64 -10.70 3.14
N MET A 80 1.82 -10.11 2.94
CA MET A 80 2.02 -8.66 3.00
C MET A 80 1.35 -7.95 1.82
N GLU A 81 1.44 -8.54 0.65
CA GLU A 81 0.83 -8.07 -0.58
C GLU A 81 -0.70 -7.99 -0.45
N LYS A 82 -1.36 -9.08 -0.06
CA LYS A 82 -2.82 -9.11 0.13
C LYS A 82 -3.26 -8.13 1.23
N LYS A 83 -2.45 -7.92 2.27
CA LYS A 83 -2.70 -6.87 3.28
C LYS A 83 -2.66 -5.46 2.71
N ALA A 84 -1.76 -5.18 1.77
CA ALA A 84 -1.67 -3.88 1.12
C ALA A 84 -2.91 -3.63 0.24
N ILE A 85 -3.32 -4.63 -0.55
CA ILE A 85 -4.52 -4.57 -1.39
C ILE A 85 -5.77 -4.29 -0.53
N LEU A 86 -5.98 -5.08 0.52
CA LEU A 86 -7.13 -4.91 1.43
C LEU A 86 -7.18 -3.51 2.04
N LYS A 87 -6.04 -2.96 2.47
CA LYS A 87 -5.97 -1.59 3.01
C LYS A 87 -6.34 -0.57 1.94
N LYS A 88 -5.75 -0.67 0.75
CA LYS A 88 -6.00 0.25 -0.37
C LYS A 88 -7.48 0.28 -0.72
N ARG A 89 -8.08 -0.89 -0.98
CA ARG A 89 -9.52 -1.04 -1.28
C ARG A 89 -10.40 -0.49 -0.17
N CYS A 90 -10.07 -0.71 1.11
CA CYS A 90 -10.82 -0.12 2.23
C CYS A 90 -10.79 1.40 2.29
N GLY A 91 -9.73 2.02 1.79
CA GLY A 91 -9.60 3.46 1.69
C GLY A 91 -10.41 4.07 0.55
N GLU A 92 -10.58 3.32 -0.54
CA GLU A 92 -11.12 3.79 -1.83
C GLU A 92 -12.61 3.42 -2.03
N GLU A 93 -13.03 2.23 -1.59
CA GLU A 93 -14.39 1.72 -1.86
C GLU A 93 -15.40 2.08 -0.77
N THR A 94 -16.68 2.21 -1.13
CA THR A 94 -17.78 2.47 -0.20
C THR A 94 -18.40 1.20 0.41
N LYS A 95 -18.05 0.01 -0.10
CA LYS A 95 -18.48 -1.28 0.45
C LYS A 95 -18.08 -1.47 1.91
N SER A 96 -18.76 -2.35 2.63
CA SER A 96 -18.42 -2.66 4.02
C SER A 96 -17.05 -3.35 4.11
N ILE A 97 -16.34 -3.17 5.22
CA ILE A 97 -15.03 -3.82 5.45
C ILE A 97 -15.11 -5.35 5.39
N PRO A 98 -16.15 -6.01 5.95
CA PRO A 98 -16.35 -7.44 5.75
C PRO A 98 -16.54 -7.83 4.28
N ALA A 99 -17.36 -7.09 3.52
CA ALA A 99 -17.58 -7.41 2.10
C ALA A 99 -16.30 -7.28 1.26
N ILE A 100 -15.49 -6.24 1.50
CA ILE A 100 -14.18 -6.07 0.83
C ILE A 100 -13.25 -7.25 1.14
N TYR A 101 -13.26 -7.75 2.38
CA TYR A 101 -12.46 -8.91 2.76
C TYR A 101 -12.93 -10.18 2.06
N ASP A 102 -14.23 -10.47 2.08
CA ASP A 102 -14.79 -11.70 1.51
C ASP A 102 -14.61 -11.75 -0.01
N GLU A 103 -14.80 -10.63 -0.71
CA GLU A 103 -14.54 -10.51 -2.15
C GLU A 103 -13.06 -10.77 -2.49
N GLU A 104 -12.13 -10.16 -1.73
CA GLU A 104 -10.69 -10.34 -1.96
C GLU A 104 -10.23 -11.76 -1.60
N ALA A 105 -10.81 -12.36 -0.56
CA ALA A 105 -10.54 -13.74 -0.18
C ALA A 105 -11.06 -14.72 -1.24
N ALA A 106 -12.26 -14.49 -1.78
CA ALA A 106 -12.82 -15.28 -2.87
C ALA A 106 -11.95 -15.17 -4.14
N ALA A 107 -11.52 -13.96 -4.49
CA ALA A 107 -10.61 -13.73 -5.61
C ALA A 107 -9.24 -14.41 -5.40
N ALA A 108 -8.71 -14.42 -4.17
CA ALA A 108 -7.47 -15.11 -3.86
C ALA A 108 -7.59 -16.65 -3.83
N SER A 109 -8.81 -17.18 -3.65
CA SER A 109 -9.04 -18.63 -3.64
C SER A 109 -8.97 -19.28 -5.02
N THR A 110 -9.03 -18.50 -6.10
CA THR A 110 -8.90 -19.01 -7.47
C THR A 110 -7.45 -19.32 -7.83
N GLU A 111 -6.48 -18.89 -7.02
CA GLU A 111 -5.06 -19.23 -7.14
C GLU A 111 -4.72 -20.42 -6.21
N PRO A 112 -4.60 -21.66 -6.75
CA PRO A 112 -4.46 -22.86 -5.95
C PRO A 112 -3.15 -22.87 -5.13
N SER A 113 -2.10 -22.22 -5.64
CA SER A 113 -0.77 -22.21 -5.05
C SER A 113 -0.65 -21.40 -3.75
N THR A 114 -1.63 -20.56 -3.43
CA THR A 114 -1.50 -19.51 -2.38
C THR A 114 -2.74 -19.33 -1.51
N SER A 115 -3.83 -20.06 -1.80
CA SER A 115 -5.10 -20.05 -1.07
C SER A 115 -4.95 -20.21 0.46
N GLY A 116 -4.10 -21.13 0.93
CA GLY A 116 -3.87 -21.40 2.36
C GLY A 116 -3.13 -20.28 3.12
N HIS A 117 -2.57 -19.30 2.42
CA HIS A 117 -1.78 -18.22 3.00
C HIS A 117 -2.51 -16.88 3.04
N PHE A 118 -3.79 -16.82 2.62
CA PHE A 118 -4.54 -15.57 2.66
C PHE A 118 -4.64 -15.02 4.11
N PRO A 119 -4.40 -13.72 4.34
CA PRO A 119 -4.43 -13.17 5.68
C PRO A 119 -5.81 -13.32 6.33
N THR A 120 -5.90 -13.97 7.48
CA THR A 120 -7.17 -14.09 8.24
C THR A 120 -7.77 -12.72 8.57
N PHE A 121 -9.10 -12.58 8.53
CA PHE A 121 -9.80 -11.32 8.84
C PHE A 121 -9.37 -10.72 10.18
N LYS A 122 -9.24 -11.52 11.24
CA LYS A 122 -8.78 -11.08 12.57
C LYS A 122 -7.43 -10.33 12.54
N ARG A 123 -6.52 -10.72 11.63
CA ARG A 123 -5.19 -10.10 11.48
C ARG A 123 -5.22 -8.76 10.75
N VAL A 124 -6.21 -8.55 9.88
CA VAL A 124 -6.25 -7.38 8.98
C VAL A 124 -7.32 -6.37 9.35
N ARG A 125 -8.35 -6.79 10.09
CA ARG A 125 -9.52 -6.00 10.52
C ARG A 125 -9.14 -4.59 11.00
N ASN A 126 -8.34 -4.48 12.07
CA ASN A 126 -8.01 -3.18 12.66
C ASN A 126 -7.31 -2.25 11.65
N ALA A 127 -6.47 -2.81 10.78
CA ALA A 127 -5.72 -2.04 9.82
C ALA A 127 -6.64 -1.50 8.70
N MET A 128 -7.62 -2.30 8.27
CA MET A 128 -8.66 -1.92 7.32
C MET A 128 -9.56 -0.81 7.89
N TYR A 129 -10.07 -0.98 9.12
CA TYR A 129 -10.87 0.05 9.80
C TYR A 129 -10.11 1.37 9.99
N ASN A 130 -8.85 1.29 10.43
CA ASN A 130 -8.02 2.48 10.60
C ASN A 130 -7.74 3.19 9.29
N GLN A 131 -7.53 2.44 8.19
CA GLN A 131 -7.31 3.04 6.87
C GLN A 131 -8.54 3.80 6.40
N ARG A 132 -9.73 3.22 6.57
CA ARG A 132 -10.99 3.87 6.20
C ARG A 132 -11.32 5.10 7.04
N LYS A 133 -10.92 5.10 8.32
CA LYS A 133 -11.02 6.30 9.17
C LYS A 133 -10.16 7.45 8.65
N LYS A 134 -9.01 7.14 8.02
CA LYS A 134 -8.09 8.16 7.46
C LYS A 134 -8.55 8.72 6.12
N THR A 135 -9.29 7.95 5.32
CA THR A 135 -9.70 8.37 3.97
C THR A 135 -11.07 9.06 3.92
N LYS A 136 -11.83 9.08 5.02
CA LYS A 136 -13.04 9.92 5.10
C LYS A 136 -12.65 11.40 4.95
N PRO A 137 -13.20 12.15 3.99
CA PRO A 137 -13.02 13.59 3.93
C PRO A 137 -13.64 14.27 5.15
N GLN A 138 -12.95 15.29 5.68
CA GLN A 138 -13.65 16.45 6.21
C GLN A 138 -14.63 16.91 5.12
N SER A 139 -15.87 17.20 5.50
CA SER A 139 -16.87 17.78 4.63
C SER A 139 -16.35 19.09 4.02
N THR A 140 -15.74 19.02 2.84
CA THR A 140 -15.56 20.16 1.97
C THR A 140 -16.93 20.47 1.40
N GLY A 141 -17.58 21.50 1.97
CA GLY A 141 -18.84 22.01 1.47
C GLY A 141 -18.70 22.36 -0.01
N GLU A 142 -19.54 21.75 -0.83
CA GLU A 142 -19.75 22.15 -2.21
C GLU A 142 -20.36 23.56 -2.22
N THR A 143 -19.55 24.58 -2.44
CA THR A 143 -20.05 25.85 -2.96
C THR A 143 -20.07 25.74 -4.47
N LEU A 144 -21.26 25.50 -5.02
CA LEU A 144 -21.56 25.65 -6.45
C LEU A 144 -21.23 27.09 -6.88
N PRO A 145 -20.49 27.33 -7.97
CA PRO A 145 -20.42 28.66 -8.55
C PRO A 145 -21.73 28.92 -9.31
N LEU A 146 -22.57 29.82 -8.76
CA LEU A 146 -23.61 30.49 -9.52
C LEU A 146 -22.95 31.31 -10.64
N THR A 147 -23.08 30.83 -11.87
CA THR A 147 -22.80 31.61 -13.08
C THR A 147 -23.79 32.76 -13.14
N SER A 148 -23.33 33.97 -12.80
CA SER A 148 -24.08 35.20 -13.10
C SER A 148 -23.73 35.64 -14.52
N GLN A 149 -24.64 35.38 -15.44
CA GLN A 149 -24.64 35.96 -16.79
C GLN A 149 -24.91 37.46 -16.66
N LYS A 150 -23.95 38.31 -17.02
CA LYS A 150 -24.17 39.75 -17.15
C LYS A 150 -24.65 40.02 -18.58
N SER A 151 -25.96 40.14 -18.75
CA SER A 151 -26.59 40.60 -19.99
C SER A 151 -26.27 42.09 -20.21
N SER A 152 -25.50 42.39 -21.25
CA SER A 152 -25.33 43.73 -21.80
C SER A 152 -26.47 44.05 -22.76
N GLY A 153 -27.14 45.19 -22.54
CA GLY A 153 -28.08 45.82 -23.47
C GLY A 153 -28.60 47.14 -22.87
N PRO A 154 -29.15 48.05 -23.68
CA PRO A 154 -28.40 49.00 -24.50
C PRO A 154 -28.66 50.46 -24.07
N THR A 155 -27.80 51.40 -24.46
CA THR A 155 -28.15 52.83 -24.44
C THR A 155 -28.08 53.39 -25.85
N ASN A 156 -29.27 53.65 -26.40
CA ASN A 156 -29.50 54.49 -27.57
C ASN A 156 -29.87 55.90 -27.09
N SER A 157 -29.54 56.86 -27.95
CA SER A 157 -29.87 58.30 -27.97
C SER A 157 -28.95 59.23 -27.19
#